data_AF-A6IBQ3-F1
#
_entry.id   AF-A6IBQ3-F1
#
_cell.length_a   1.000
_cell.length_b   1.000
_cell.length_c   1.000
_cell.angle_alpha   90.00
_cell.angle_beta   90.00
_cell.angle_gamma   90.00
#
_symmetry.space_group_name_H-M   'P 1'
#
loop_
_entity.id
_entity.type
_entity.pdbx_description
1 polymer ?
#
loop_
_entity_poly.entity_id
_entity_poly.type
_entity_poly.pdbx_seq_one_letter_code
_entity_poly.pdbx_strand_id
1 'polypeptide(L)'
;MALDKPQAVPVDIHVWQIAHRDYGWQPKTSQTKGPSPLANKELGNFFRNLWGPYAGWAQAVLFSADLRQQNLSREPPAKRKKGSKKTEG
;
A
#
# COMPACT_ATOMS: atom_id res chain seq x y z
N MET A 1 16.31 5.31 5.02
CA MET A 1 17.00 5.13 3.73
C MET A 1 18.30 5.94 3.74
N ALA A 2 19.38 5.43 4.34
CA ALA A 2 20.62 6.22 4.52
C ALA A 2 21.93 5.40 4.37
N LEU A 3 21.83 4.09 4.07
CA LEU A 3 22.97 3.17 4.02
C LEU A 3 23.17 2.55 2.63
N ASP A 4 22.66 3.21 1.58
CA ASP A 4 22.75 2.76 0.18
C ASP A 4 22.29 1.32 -0.04
N LYS A 5 21.15 0.97 0.57
CA LYS A 5 20.47 -0.33 0.41
C LYS A 5 19.14 -0.15 -0.33
N PRO A 6 19.12 0.11 -1.65
CA PRO A 6 17.88 0.32 -2.42
C PRO A 6 16.97 -0.91 -2.44
N GLN A 7 17.49 -2.10 -2.16
CA GLN A 7 16.73 -3.35 -2.05
C GLN A 7 16.08 -3.58 -0.68
N ALA A 8 16.35 -2.72 0.31
CA ALA A 8 15.77 -2.86 1.64
C ALA A 8 14.29 -2.47 1.61
N VAL A 9 13.42 -3.46 1.76
CA VAL A 9 11.96 -3.29 1.92
C VAL A 9 11.63 -3.33 3.41
N PRO A 10 11.23 -2.20 4.05
CA PRO A 10 10.71 -2.20 5.41
C PRO A 10 9.34 -2.86 5.42
N VAL A 11 9.17 -3.91 6.22
CA VAL A 11 7.89 -4.64 6.30
C VAL A 11 7.18 -4.27 7.59
N ASP A 12 6.07 -3.55 7.45
CA ASP A 12 5.16 -3.13 8.51
C ASP A 12 3.70 -3.51 8.19
N ILE A 13 2.75 -3.10 9.04
CA ILE A 13 1.33 -3.42 8.86
C ILE A 13 0.77 -2.87 7.54
N HIS A 14 1.23 -1.71 7.07
CA HIS A 14 0.77 -1.14 5.81
C HIS A 14 1.24 -1.97 4.61
N VAL A 15 2.50 -2.40 4.62
CA VAL A 15 3.04 -3.28 3.58
C VAL A 15 2.31 -4.63 3.57
N TRP A 16 1.94 -5.15 4.74
CA TRP A 16 1.08 -6.33 4.86
C TRP A 16 -0.30 -6.13 4.22
N GLN A 17 -0.95 -5.01 4.49
CA GLN A 17 -2.25 -4.68 3.90
C GLN A 17 -2.17 -4.58 2.37
N ILE A 18 -1.16 -3.89 1.84
CA ILE A 18 -0.90 -3.80 0.40
C ILE A 18 -0.67 -5.18 -0.21
N ALA A 19 0.15 -6.01 0.42
CA ALA A 19 0.44 -7.36 -0.07
C ALA A 19 -0.81 -8.23 -0.18
N HIS A 20 -1.69 -8.19 0.82
CA HIS A 20 -2.95 -8.92 0.78
C HIS A 20 -3.96 -8.33 -0.22
N ARG A 21 -4.15 -7.01 -0.21
CA ARG A 21 -5.15 -6.31 -1.03
C ARG A 21 -4.81 -6.33 -2.52
N ASP A 22 -3.56 -6.02 -2.85
CA ASP A 22 -3.17 -5.71 -4.24
C ASP A 22 -2.46 -6.89 -4.92
N TYR A 23 -1.80 -7.76 -4.14
CA TYR A 23 -1.02 -8.87 -4.66
C TYR A 23 -1.60 -10.25 -4.32
N GLY A 24 -2.68 -10.31 -3.53
CA GLY A 24 -3.25 -11.57 -3.06
C GLY A 24 -2.25 -12.45 -2.30
N TRP A 25 -1.19 -11.83 -1.74
CA TRP A 25 -0.10 -12.56 -1.13
C TRP A 25 -0.57 -13.24 0.16
N GLN A 26 -0.04 -14.43 0.45
CA GLN A 26 -0.28 -15.16 1.69
C GLN A 26 1.03 -15.82 2.14
N PRO A 27 1.33 -15.84 3.46
CA PRO A 27 2.54 -16.45 3.97
C PRO A 27 2.51 -17.97 3.74
N LYS A 28 3.57 -18.53 3.16
CA LYS A 28 3.70 -19.99 2.99
C LYS A 28 4.32 -20.66 4.21
N THR A 29 5.19 -19.93 4.92
CA THR A 29 6.01 -20.47 6.00
C THR A 29 5.41 -20.31 7.39
N SER A 30 4.35 -19.51 7.53
CA SER A 30 3.73 -19.22 8.83
C SER A 30 2.32 -19.80 8.91
N GLN A 31 2.03 -20.51 10.00
CA GLN A 31 0.67 -20.97 10.31
C GLN A 31 -0.24 -19.81 10.74
N THR A 32 0.34 -18.69 11.19
CA THR A 32 -0.42 -17.50 11.58
C THR A 32 -0.66 -16.61 10.38
N LYS A 33 -1.90 -16.15 10.20
CA LYS A 33 -2.32 -15.28 9.08
C LYS A 33 -1.93 -13.81 9.28
N GLY A 34 -0.88 -13.52 10.04
CA GLY A 34 -0.52 -12.17 10.44
C GLY A 34 0.99 -11.94 10.54
N PRO A 35 1.40 -10.70 10.85
CA PRO A 35 2.80 -10.32 10.94
C PRO A 35 3.54 -11.18 11.96
N SER A 36 4.58 -11.85 11.49
CA SER A 36 5.52 -12.62 12.32
C SER A 36 6.92 -12.44 11.75
N PRO A 37 7.99 -12.66 12.54
CA PRO A 37 9.36 -12.48 12.03
C PRO A 37 9.65 -13.29 10.75
N LEU A 38 9.15 -14.53 10.68
CA LEU A 38 9.31 -15.40 9.52
C LEU A 38 8.51 -14.89 8.32
N ALA A 39 7.22 -14.59 8.52
CA ALA A 39 6.37 -14.10 7.43
C ALA A 39 6.80 -12.72 6.93
N ASN A 40 7.29 -11.84 7.81
CA ASN A 40 7.82 -10.53 7.43
C ASN A 40 9.07 -10.68 6.55
N LYS A 41 9.97 -11.62 6.90
CA LYS A 41 11.14 -11.93 6.09
C LYS A 41 10.74 -12.50 4.72
N GLU A 42 9.78 -13.42 4.70
CA GLU A 42 9.22 -13.99 3.48
C GLU A 42 8.60 -12.90 2.58
N LEU A 43 7.79 -12.01 3.15
CA LEU A 43 7.14 -10.92 2.44
C LEU A 43 8.18 -9.94 1.85
N GLY A 44 9.19 -9.57 2.63
CA GLY A 44 10.29 -8.74 2.12
C GLY A 44 11.02 -9.40 0.96
N ASN A 45 11.23 -10.71 1.01
CA ASN A 45 11.86 -11.46 -0.08
C ASN A 45 10.95 -11.55 -1.31
N PHE A 46 9.65 -11.75 -1.12
CA PHE A 46 8.67 -11.71 -2.19
C PHE A 46 8.77 -10.41 -2.99
N PHE A 47 8.76 -9.25 -2.31
CA PHE A 47 8.87 -7.95 -2.99
C PHE A 47 10.25 -7.71 -3.61
N ARG A 48 11.35 -8.18 -2.99
CA ARG A 48 12.68 -8.12 -3.61
C ARG A 48 12.75 -8.94 -4.89
N ASN A 49 12.12 -10.12 -4.92
CA ASN A 49 12.07 -10.95 -6.11
C ASN A 49 11.17 -10.34 -7.20
N LEU A 50 10.11 -9.64 -6.80
CA LEU A 50 9.17 -9.00 -7.72
C LEU A 50 9.74 -7.73 -8.37
N TRP A 51 10.34 -6.84 -7.57
CA TRP A 51 10.79 -5.52 -8.02
C TRP A 51 12.31 -5.41 -8.23
N GLY A 52 13.06 -6.43 -7.83
CA GLY A 52 14.51 -6.49 -8.04
C GLY A 52 15.32 -5.56 -7.13
N PRO A 53 16.49 -5.07 -7.60
CA PRO A 53 17.46 -4.35 -6.78
C PRO A 53 16.97 -3.03 -6.15
N TYR A 54 15.89 -2.44 -6.68
CA TYR A 54 15.31 -1.19 -6.21
C TYR A 54 13.96 -1.39 -5.51
N ALA A 55 13.71 -2.58 -4.98
CA ALA A 55 12.45 -2.91 -4.31
C ALA A 55 12.06 -1.95 -3.18
N GLY A 56 13.02 -1.38 -2.44
CA GLY A 56 12.74 -0.37 -1.42
C GLY A 56 12.19 0.94 -2.00
N TRP A 57 12.61 1.31 -3.22
CA TRP A 57 12.10 2.50 -3.90
C TRP A 57 10.69 2.27 -4.44
N ALA A 58 10.43 1.09 -5.01
CA ALA A 58 9.08 0.70 -5.43
C ALA A 58 8.11 0.70 -4.23
N GLN A 59 8.54 0.19 -3.07
CA GLN A 59 7.77 0.26 -1.83
C GLN A 59 7.45 1.70 -1.42
N ALA A 60 8.39 2.63 -1.53
CA ALA A 60 8.17 4.05 -1.19
C ALA A 60 7.11 4.71 -2.10
N VAL A 61 7.07 4.35 -3.39
CA VAL A 61 6.04 4.83 -4.33
C VAL A 61 4.66 4.31 -3.94
N LEU A 62 4.54 3.02 -3.64
CA LEU A 62 3.27 2.41 -3.20
C LEU A 62 2.79 3.00 -1.89
N PHE A 63 3.68 3.20 -0.92
CA PHE A 63 3.34 3.84 0.35
C PHE A 63 2.80 5.27 0.14
N SER A 64 3.46 6.06 -0.71
CA SER A 64 3.01 7.42 -1.04
C SER A 64 1.64 7.44 -1.73
N ALA A 65 1.35 6.43 -2.56
CA ALA A 65 0.05 6.28 -3.22
C ALA A 65 -1.05 5.89 -2.21
N ASP A 66 -0.76 4.98 -1.28
CA ASP A 66 -1.71 4.52 -0.27
C ASP A 66 -2.12 5.65 0.69
N LEU A 67 -1.15 6.47 1.13
CA LEU A 67 -1.45 7.66 1.94
C LEU A 67 -2.41 8.64 1.25
N ARG A 68 -2.26 8.84 -0.07
CA ARG A 68 -3.18 9.70 -0.84
C ARG A 68 -4.59 9.12 -0.87
N GLN A 69 -4.74 7.81 -1.05
CA GLN A 69 -6.04 7.16 -1.03
C GLN A 69 -6.72 7.27 0.33
N GLN A 70 -5.96 7.09 1.42
CA GLN A 70 -6.46 7.26 2.78
C GLN A 70 -6.92 8.69 3.09
N ASN A 71 -6.27 9.70 2.52
CA ASN A 71 -6.68 11.09 2.68
C ASN A 71 -7.95 11.41 1.86
N LEU A 72 -8.04 10.92 0.62
CA LEU A 72 -9.22 11.12 -0.23
C LEU A 72 -10.48 10.46 0.34
N SER A 73 -10.35 9.30 0.99
CA SER A 73 -11.49 8.61 1.62
C SER A 73 -11.96 9.28 2.93
N ARG A 74 -11.16 10.16 3.52
CA ARG A 74 -11.52 10.95 4.72
C ARG A 74 -12.19 12.27 4.39
N GLU A 75 -12.08 12.76 3.16
CA GLU A 75 -12.78 13.96 2.70
C GLU A 75 -14.31 13.70 2.69
N PRO A 76 -15.12 14.54 3.35
CA PRO A 76 -16.56 14.41 3.28
C PRO A 76 -17.02 14.62 1.82
N PRO A 77 -18.03 13.87 1.33
CA PRO A 77 -18.44 13.96 -0.06
C PRO A 77 -18.82 15.39 -0.41
N ALA A 78 -18.16 15.95 -1.42
CA ALA A 78 -18.40 17.32 -1.88
C ALA A 78 -19.90 17.49 -2.18
N LYS A 79 -20.54 18.45 -1.49
CA LYS A 79 -21.96 18.75 -1.69
C LYS A 79 -22.18 19.16 -3.14
N ARG A 80 -22.75 18.26 -3.94
CA ARG A 80 -23.15 18.49 -5.32
C ARG A 80 -24.15 19.65 -5.34
N LYS A 81 -23.75 20.84 -5.82
CA LYS A 81 -24.66 21.98 -6.00
C LYS A 81 -25.78 21.56 -6.94
N LYS A 82 -27.00 21.41 -6.41
CA LYS A 82 -28.23 21.19 -7.21
C LYS A 82 -28.39 22.40 -8.12
N GLY A 83 -28.30 22.18 -9.44
CA GLY A 83 -28.45 23.22 -10.44
C GLY A 83 -29.80 23.92 -10.28
N SER A 84 -29.77 25.25 -10.22
CA SER A 84 -30.97 26.08 -10.25
C SER A 84 -31.62 25.92 -11.63
N LYS A 85 -32.74 25.20 -11.68
CA LYS A 85 -33.60 25.14 -12.87
C LYS A 85 -34.28 26.51 -12.96
N LYS A 86 -33.80 27.38 -13.85
CA LYS A 86 -34.56 28.55 -14.31
C LYS A 86 -35.81 28.05 -15.02
N THR A 87 -36.97 28.26 -14.42
CA THR A 87 -38.26 28.27 -15.10
C THR A 87 -38.47 29.69 -15.65
N GLU A 88 -38.38 29.85 -16.96
CA GLU A 88 -38.88 31.05 -17.66
C GLU A 88 -40.34 30.76 -18.08
N GLY A 89 -41.21 31.72 -17.80
CA GLY A 89 -42.63 31.72 -18.14
C GLY A 89 -42.93 32.54 -19.39
#